data_AF-A0A2D9CI02-F1
#
_entry.id   AF-A0A2D9CI02-F1
#
_cell.length_a   1.000
_cell.length_b   1.000
_cell.length_c   1.000
_cell.angle_alpha   90.00
_cell.angle_beta   90.00
_cell.angle_gamma   90.00
#
_symmetry.space_group_name_H-M   'P 1'
#
loop_
_entity.id
_entity.type
_entity.pdbx_description
1 polymer ?
#
loop_
_entity_poly.entity_id
_entity_poly.type
_entity_poly.pdbx_seq_one_letter_code
_entity_poly.pdbx_strand_id
1 'polypeptide(L)' 'MAHGGKRAGAGRKSKADEIQLVERLSPLEDAALSALKEGVESGDIKWVQLYLSYYLGKPKETKDITINEDVPLFID' A
#
# COMPACT_ATOMS: atom_id res chain seq x y z
N MET A 1 -14.84 -23.31 16.10
CA MET A 1 -14.11 -22.60 15.02
C MET A 1 -14.94 -21.38 14.61
N ALA A 2 -14.66 -20.19 15.16
CA ALA A 2 -15.41 -18.98 14.85
C ALA A 2 -14.73 -18.27 13.66
N HIS A 3 -15.18 -18.59 12.45
CA HIS A 3 -14.68 -17.98 11.23
C HIS A 3 -15.18 -16.52 11.13
N GLY A 4 -14.27 -15.55 11.25
CA GLY A 4 -14.41 -14.18 10.71
C GLY A 4 -15.69 -13.41 11.05
N GLY A 5 -15.92 -13.10 12.33
CA GLY A 5 -17.01 -12.20 12.74
C GLY A 5 -16.81 -10.75 12.27
N LYS A 6 -17.90 -10.10 11.84
CA LYS A 6 -18.00 -8.67 11.46
C LYS A 6 -17.45 -7.78 12.59
N ARG A 7 -16.24 -7.25 12.44
CA ARG A 7 -15.73 -6.13 13.27
C ARG A 7 -16.06 -4.80 12.59
N ALA A 8 -16.16 -3.71 13.35
CA ALA A 8 -16.29 -2.38 12.76
C ALA A 8 -15.08 -2.10 11.85
N GLY A 9 -15.30 -1.84 10.57
CA GLY A 9 -14.24 -1.68 9.56
C GLY A 9 -13.63 -2.99 9.04
N ALA A 10 -14.12 -4.17 9.44
CA ALA A 10 -13.72 -5.44 8.83
C ALA A 10 -14.43 -5.66 7.48
N GLY A 11 -13.66 -6.10 6.50
CA GLY A 11 -14.12 -6.37 5.13
C GLY A 11 -13.36 -5.53 4.10
N ARG A 12 -13.50 -5.89 2.82
CA ARG A 12 -13.02 -5.05 1.72
C ARG A 12 -13.75 -3.71 1.80
N LYS A 13 -13.01 -2.60 1.65
CA LYS A 13 -13.63 -1.28 1.47
C LYS A 13 -14.70 -1.36 0.39
N SER A 14 -15.73 -0.52 0.52
CA SER A 14 -16.80 -0.54 -0.46
C SER A 14 -16.21 -0.18 -1.83
N LYS A 15 -16.70 -0.82 -2.89
CA LYS A 15 -16.27 -0.51 -4.26
C LYS A 15 -16.43 0.99 -4.58
N ALA A 16 -17.41 1.64 -3.95
CA ALA A 16 -17.65 3.06 -4.09
C ALA A 16 -16.49 3.90 -3.54
N ASP A 17 -15.92 3.54 -2.38
CA ASP A 17 -14.78 4.27 -1.80
C ASP A 17 -13.51 4.14 -2.66
N GLU A 18 -13.30 2.96 -3.26
CA GLU A 18 -12.20 2.73 -4.21
C GLU A 18 -12.38 3.59 -5.48
N ILE A 19 -13.59 3.66 -6.03
CA ILE A 19 -13.90 4.49 -7.20
C ILE A 19 -13.68 5.97 -6.90
N GLN A 20 -14.19 6.47 -5.78
CA GLN A 20 -13.99 7.87 -5.39
C GLN A 20 -12.51 8.22 -5.20
N LEU A 21 -11.72 7.28 -4.70
CA LEU A 21 -10.27 7.48 -4.56
C LEU A 21 -9.59 7.56 -5.93
N VAL A 22 -9.94 6.66 -6.86
CA VAL A 22 -9.41 6.70 -8.22
C VAL A 22 -9.78 8.01 -8.91
N GLU A 23 -11.05 8.41 -8.87
CA GLU A 23 -11.51 9.68 -9.47
C GLU A 23 -10.78 10.91 -8.92
N ARG A 24 -10.42 10.90 -7.63
CA ARG A 24 -9.65 11.99 -7.00
C ARG A 24 -8.17 11.96 -7.39
N LEU A 25 -7.58 10.79 -7.59
CA LEU A 25 -6.14 10.63 -7.86
C LEU A 25 -5.80 10.68 -9.34
N SER A 26 -6.67 10.20 -10.24
CA SER A 26 -6.41 10.18 -11.68
C SER A 26 -6.00 11.54 -12.26
N PRO A 27 -6.62 12.68 -11.88
CA PRO A 27 -6.18 13.99 -12.38
C PRO A 27 -4.78 14.42 -11.95
N LEU A 28 -4.22 13.78 -10.92
CA LEU A 28 -2.88 14.11 -10.39
C LEU A 28 -1.78 13.24 -11.02
N GLU A 29 -2.12 12.31 -11.89
CA GLU A 29 -1.18 11.35 -12.48
C GLU A 29 -0.03 12.06 -13.22
N ASP A 30 -0.36 13.00 -14.10
CA ASP A 30 0.65 13.78 -14.85
C ASP A 30 1.57 14.58 -13.92
N ALA A 31 1.01 15.18 -12.87
CA ALA A 31 1.77 15.94 -11.88
C ALA A 31 2.70 15.03 -11.07
N ALA A 32 2.24 13.84 -10.69
CA ALA A 32 3.04 12.85 -9.97
C ALA A 32 4.20 12.33 -10.84
N LEU A 33 3.96 12.09 -12.13
CA LEU A 33 5.00 11.70 -13.08
C LEU A 33 6.01 12.83 -13.32
N SER A 34 5.56 14.08 -13.41
CA SER A 34 6.47 15.24 -13.51
C SER A 34 7.35 15.36 -12.27
N ALA A 35 6.78 15.25 -11.07
CA ALA A 35 7.54 15.30 -9.83
C ALA A 35 8.56 14.16 -9.72
N LEU A 36 8.19 12.95 -10.17
CA LEU A 36 9.12 11.81 -10.24
C LEU A 36 10.28 12.10 -11.20
N LYS A 37 9.98 12.67 -12.38
CA LYS A 37 10.99 13.05 -13.37
C LYS A 37 11.97 14.07 -12.79
N GLU A 38 11.47 15.16 -12.20
CA GLU A 38 12.29 16.19 -11.56
C GLU A 38 13.16 15.60 -10.44
N GLY A 39 12.58 14.71 -9.62
CA GLY A 39 13.30 14.00 -8.57
C GLY A 39 14.44 13.13 -9.11
N VAL A 40 14.22 12.41 -10.21
CA VAL A 40 15.26 11.61 -10.87
C VAL A 40 16.35 12.50 -11.48
N GLU A 41 15.96 13.58 -12.16
CA GLU A 41 16.89 14.54 -12.79
C GLU A 41 17.75 15.29 -11.75
N SER A 42 17.22 15.50 -10.54
CA SER A 42 17.97 16.09 -9.42
C SER A 42 19.12 15.21 -8.92
N GLY A 43 19.12 13.92 -9.27
CA GLY A 43 20.12 12.95 -8.80
C GLY A 43 19.90 12.44 -7.38
N ASP A 44 18.78 12.78 -6.72
CA ASP A 44 18.45 12.21 -5.42
C ASP A 44 18.15 10.71 -5.55
N ILE A 45 18.98 9.93 -4.85
CA ILE A 45 19.01 8.47 -4.86
C ILE A 45 17.63 7.87 -4.56
N LYS A 46 16.81 8.52 -3.73
CA LYS A 46 15.46 8.01 -3.39
C LYS A 46 14.57 7.92 -4.61
N TRP A 47 14.58 8.94 -5.46
CA TRP A 47 13.77 8.98 -6.68
C TRP A 47 14.30 8.04 -7.76
N VAL A 48 15.63 7.97 -7.91
CA VAL A 48 16.27 7.01 -8.82
C VAL A 48 15.96 5.58 -8.41
N GLN A 49 16.09 5.24 -7.13
CA GLN A 49 15.78 3.92 -6.60
C GLN A 49 14.29 3.59 -6.78
N LEU A 50 13.40 4.55 -6.53
CA LEU A 50 11.96 4.39 -6.74
C LEU A 50 11.67 4.09 -8.21
N TYR A 51 12.19 4.90 -9.14
CA TYR A 51 12.00 4.69 -10.57
C TYR A 51 12.51 3.31 -11.03
N LEU A 52 13.74 2.95 -10.67
CA LEU A 52 14.34 1.65 -11.04
C LEU A 52 13.58 0.47 -10.43
N SER A 53 13.02 0.62 -9.23
CA SER A 53 12.22 -0.43 -8.60
C SER A 53 10.97 -0.79 -9.38
N TYR A 54 10.36 0.16 -10.08
CA TYR A 54 9.20 -0.07 -10.93
C TYR A 54 9.61 -0.44 -12.37
N TYR A 55 10.67 0.17 -12.90
CA TYR A 55 11.14 -0.08 -14.26
C TYR A 55 11.79 -1.46 -14.42
N LEU A 56 12.67 -1.86 -13.50
CA LEU A 56 13.36 -3.16 -13.50
C LEU A 56 12.61 -4.21 -12.66
N GLY A 57 11.65 -3.77 -11.84
CA GLY A 57 11.01 -4.60 -10.83
C GLY A 57 11.84 -4.69 -9.54
N LYS A 58 11.16 -5.02 -8.43
CA LYS A 58 11.83 -5.33 -7.17
C LYS A 58 12.13 -6.83 -7.07
N PRO A 59 13.28 -7.22 -6.51
CA PRO A 59 13.53 -8.62 -6.17
C PRO A 59 12.44 -9.11 -5.21
N LYS A 60 12.15 -10.41 -5.27
CA LYS A 60 11.13 -11.04 -4.44
C LYS A 60 11.55 -10.94 -2.96
N GLU A 61 10.85 -10.13 -2.18
CA GLU A 61 11.08 -10.01 -0.74
C GLU A 61 10.39 -11.16 0.01
N THR A 62 11.16 -12.00 0.69
CA THR A 62 10.62 -12.95 1.69
C THR A 62 10.60 -12.23 3.04
N LYS A 63 9.42 -12.17 3.68
CA LYS A 63 9.28 -11.60 5.03
C LYS A 63 8.80 -12.68 5.97
N ASP A 64 9.56 -12.91 7.04
CA ASP A 64 9.12 -13.75 8.15
C ASP A 64 8.16 -12.94 9.02
N ILE A 65 6.88 -13.23 8.92
CA ILE A 65 5.82 -12.57 9.69
C ILE A 65 5.50 -13.45 10.90
N THR A 66 5.94 -13.03 12.09
CA THR A 66 5.47 -13.63 13.35
C THR A 66 4.19 -12.93 13.78
N ILE A 67 3.05 -13.62 13.62
CA ILE A 67 1.76 -13.15 14.12
C ILE A 67 1.66 -13.56 15.58
N ASN A 68 1.82 -12.61 16.49
CA ASN A 68 1.51 -12.84 17.90
C ASN A 68 0.00 -12.69 18.07
N GLU A 69 -0.70 -13.79 18.28
CA GLU A 69 -2.11 -13.77 18.67
C GLU A 69 -2.19 -13.43 20.15
N ASP A 70 -2.77 -12.27 20.47
CA ASP A 70 -3.08 -11.90 21.86
C ASP A 70 -4.10 -12.91 22.42
N VAL A 71 -3.65 -13.73 23.38
CA VAL A 71 -4.52 -14.68 24.08
C VAL A 71 -5.41 -13.88 25.04
N PRO A 72 -6.75 -14.02 24.98
CA PRO A 72 -7.64 -13.31 25.89
C PRO A 72 -7.40 -13.76 27.33
N LEU A 73 -7.09 -12.79 28.20
CA LEU A 73 -6.79 -12.99 29.63
C LEU A 73 -7.99 -13.45 30.48
N PHE A 74 -9.19 -13.53 29.88
CA PHE A 74 -10.39 -13.99 30.57
C PHE A 74 -11.15 -14.95 29.65
N ILE A 75 -11.15 -16.21 30.06
CA ILE A 75 -12.14 -17.22 29.67
C ILE A 75 -13.01 -17.35 30.92
N ASP A 76 -14.33 -17.15 30.78
CA ASP A 76 -15.30 -17.28 31.90
C ASP A 76 -15.18 -18.64 32.62
#